data_AF-D7NGI5-F1
#
_entry.id   AF-D7NGI5-F1
#
_cell.length_a   1.000
_cell.length_b   1.000
_cell.length_c   1.000
_cell.angle_alpha   90.00
_cell.angle_beta   90.00
_cell.angle_gamma   90.00
#
_symmetry.space_group_name_H-M   'P 1'
#
loop_
_entity.id
_entity.type
_entity.pdbx_description
1 polymer ?
#
loop_
_entity_poly.entity_id
_entity_poly.type
_entity_poly.pdbx_seq_one_letter_code
_entity_poly.pdbx_strand_id
1 'polypeptide(L)'
;MGALQWLVHNACLIELARKGIEYAQRILRGIKFNKVMVKKLGKKEFAHEVWLEGMKRRVDTVMKNGKKVISRKATQLSDVTEETAKKYIDEVARYKGQGVQNPGRMEEGVTKIADDAEAVLSVPKQKELIPQNITDYANKHRVDIVPENEVRMEDLDNW
;
A
#
# COMPACT_ATOMS: atom_id res chain seq x y z
N MET A 1 11.37 41.12 -19.67
CA MET A 1 11.13 39.67 -19.63
C MET A 1 11.64 39.10 -20.95
N GLY A 2 12.81 38.45 -20.96
CA GLY A 2 13.46 37.98 -22.19
C GLY A 2 12.99 36.58 -22.62
N ALA A 3 13.18 36.23 -23.89
CA ALA A 3 12.78 34.95 -24.47
C ALA A 3 13.30 33.72 -23.68
N LEU A 4 14.50 33.83 -23.10
CA LEU A 4 15.10 32.77 -22.27
C LEU A 4 14.29 32.50 -21.00
N GLN A 5 13.81 33.55 -20.34
CA GLN A 5 13.00 33.44 -19.12
C GLN A 5 11.63 32.81 -19.44
N TRP A 6 11.06 33.09 -20.61
CA TRP A 6 9.82 32.50 -21.08
C TRP A 6 9.98 31.00 -21.41
N LEU A 7 11.08 30.61 -22.07
CA LEU A 7 11.41 29.21 -22.34
C LEU A 7 11.61 28.40 -21.05
N VAL A 8 12.33 28.96 -20.07
CA VAL A 8 12.54 28.32 -18.76
C VAL A 8 11.21 28.16 -18.01
N HIS A 9 10.31 29.15 -18.07
CA HIS A 9 8.98 29.03 -17.47
C HIS A 9 8.13 27.94 -18.13
N ASN A 10 8.12 27.87 -19.47
CA ASN A 10 7.38 26.83 -20.18
C ASN A 10 7.92 25.43 -19.90
N ALA A 11 9.26 25.26 -19.84
CA ALA A 11 9.87 23.99 -19.49
C ALA A 11 9.50 23.55 -18.05
N CYS A 12 9.52 24.49 -17.09
CA CYS A 12 9.12 24.22 -15.71
C CYS A 12 7.64 23.80 -15.60
N LEU A 13 6.74 24.47 -16.33
CA LEU A 13 5.32 24.14 -16.35
C LEU A 13 5.05 22.76 -16.95
N ILE A 14 5.76 22.39 -18.03
CA ILE A 14 5.66 21.06 -18.64
C ILE A 14 6.12 19.97 -17.65
N GLU A 15 7.24 20.19 -16.97
CA GLU A 15 7.74 19.22 -15.99
C GLU A 15 6.81 19.07 -14.78
N LEU A 16 6.23 20.17 -14.31
CA LEU A 16 5.24 20.14 -13.23
C LEU A 16 3.97 19.40 -13.66
N ALA A 17 3.48 19.62 -14.88
CA ALA A 17 2.35 18.88 -15.43
C ALA A 17 2.66 17.39 -15.54
N ARG A 18 3.86 17.02 -16.02
CA ARG A 18 4.31 15.62 -16.12
C ARG A 18 4.33 14.94 -14.76
N LYS A 19 4.94 15.56 -13.75
CA LYS A 19 4.97 15.04 -12.38
C LYS A 19 3.56 14.93 -11.77
N GLY A 20 2.69 15.89 -12.06
CA GLY A 20 1.29 15.88 -11.65
C GLY A 20 0.53 14.69 -12.24
N ILE A 21 0.73 14.42 -13.53
CA ILE A 21 0.19 13.23 -14.21
C ILE A 21 0.73 11.97 -13.53
N GLU A 22 2.05 11.79 -13.46
CA GLU A 22 2.68 10.61 -12.83
C GLU A 22 2.15 10.34 -11.41
N TYR A 23 1.95 11.39 -10.61
CA TYR A 23 1.35 11.28 -9.28
C TYR A 23 -0.09 10.78 -9.32
N ALA A 24 -0.94 11.36 -10.17
CA ALA A 24 -2.32 10.91 -10.36
C ALA A 24 -2.38 9.45 -10.83
N GLN A 25 -1.50 9.07 -11.76
CA GLN A 25 -1.38 7.70 -12.24
C GLN A 25 -1.03 6.71 -11.12
N ARG A 26 -0.16 7.08 -10.19
CA ARG A 26 0.18 6.26 -9.01
C ARG A 26 -1.00 6.09 -8.05
N ILE A 27 -1.76 7.16 -7.81
CA ILE A 27 -2.99 7.09 -7.00
C ILE A 27 -4.00 6.12 -7.62
N LEU A 28 -4.27 6.27 -8.93
CA LEU A 28 -5.24 5.43 -9.62
C LEU A 28 -4.82 3.95 -9.64
N ARG A 29 -3.53 3.67 -9.82
CA ARG A 29 -2.97 2.31 -9.67
C ARG A 29 -3.22 1.73 -8.29
N GLY A 30 -2.96 2.50 -7.23
CA GLY A 30 -3.24 2.09 -5.85
C GLY A 30 -4.72 1.77 -5.62
N ILE A 31 -5.62 2.62 -6.13
CA ILE A 31 -7.08 2.41 -6.04
C ILE A 31 -7.50 1.13 -6.78
N LYS A 32 -6.98 0.90 -7.99
CA LYS A 32 -7.29 -0.28 -8.79
C LYS A 32 -6.78 -1.56 -8.11
N PHE A 33 -5.56 -1.54 -7.57
CA PHE A 33 -5.01 -2.66 -6.81
C PHE A 33 -5.85 -2.97 -5.58
N ASN A 34 -6.25 -1.94 -4.82
CA ASN A 34 -7.15 -2.11 -3.68
C ASN A 34 -8.47 -2.79 -4.09
N LYS A 35 -9.09 -2.36 -5.19
CA LYS A 35 -10.33 -2.97 -5.70
C LYS A 35 -10.15 -4.45 -6.07
N VAL A 36 -9.06 -4.79 -6.77
CA VAL A 36 -8.73 -6.18 -7.13
C VAL A 36 -8.58 -7.03 -5.87
N MET A 37 -7.84 -6.55 -4.87
CA MET A 37 -7.60 -7.28 -3.63
C MET A 37 -8.85 -7.43 -2.77
N VAL A 38 -9.72 -6.41 -2.70
CA VAL A 38 -11.03 -6.53 -2.02
C VAL A 38 -11.86 -7.65 -2.66
N LYS A 39 -11.88 -7.74 -4.00
CA LYS A 39 -12.62 -8.79 -4.70
C LYS A 39 -12.00 -10.17 -4.44
N LYS A 40 -10.66 -10.27 -4.46
CA LYS A 40 -9.93 -11.53 -4.24
C LYS A 40 -10.11 -12.08 -2.83
N LEU A 41 -9.98 -11.23 -1.81
CA LEU A 41 -10.07 -11.63 -0.40
C LEU A 41 -11.51 -11.82 0.06
N GLY A 42 -12.44 -11.03 -0.47
CA GLY A 42 -13.85 -11.08 -0.12
C GLY A 42 -14.17 -10.53 1.27
N LYS A 43 -15.45 -10.28 1.53
CA LYS A 43 -15.93 -9.64 2.77
C LYS A 43 -16.32 -10.64 3.87
N LYS A 44 -16.31 -11.95 3.56
CA LYS A 44 -16.72 -12.98 4.51
C LYS A 44 -15.70 -13.09 5.64
N GLU A 45 -14.42 -13.21 5.31
CA GLU A 45 -13.36 -13.42 6.30
C GLU A 45 -12.58 -12.14 6.62
N PHE A 46 -12.72 -11.10 5.78
CA PHE A 46 -11.94 -9.88 5.89
C PHE A 46 -12.83 -8.64 6.00
N ALA A 47 -12.38 -7.70 6.82
CA ALA A 47 -12.82 -6.33 6.84
C ALA A 47 -11.84 -5.47 6.04
N HIS A 48 -12.33 -4.57 5.20
CA HIS A 48 -11.51 -3.70 4.36
C HIS A 48 -11.65 -2.24 4.80
N GLU A 49 -10.61 -1.45 4.55
CA GLU A 49 -10.59 -0.01 4.87
C GLU A 49 -10.88 0.28 6.35
N VAL A 50 -10.21 -0.47 7.22
CA VAL A 50 -10.40 -0.47 8.67
C VAL A 50 -9.70 0.74 9.29
N TRP A 51 -10.45 1.62 9.95
CA TRP A 51 -9.88 2.73 10.70
C TRP A 51 -9.36 2.25 12.05
N LEU A 52 -8.15 2.68 12.41
CA LEU A 52 -7.57 2.41 13.73
C LEU A 52 -8.02 3.48 14.74
N GLU A 53 -8.01 3.11 16.02
CA GLU A 53 -8.33 4.03 17.11
C GLU A 53 -7.51 5.33 17.03
N GLY A 54 -8.17 6.43 17.39
CA GLY A 54 -7.63 7.78 17.25
C GLY A 54 -7.68 8.33 15.82
N MET A 55 -8.31 7.62 14.87
CA MET A 55 -8.52 8.02 13.46
C MET A 55 -7.23 8.41 12.71
N LYS A 56 -6.06 8.03 13.21
CA LYS A 56 -4.77 8.46 12.64
C LYS A 56 -4.43 7.72 11.35
N ARG A 57 -4.96 6.50 11.18
CA ARG A 57 -4.57 5.60 10.10
C ARG A 57 -5.72 4.69 9.68
N ARG A 58 -5.70 4.35 8.40
CA ARG A 58 -6.60 3.38 7.79
C ARG A 58 -5.78 2.22 7.27
N VAL A 59 -6.12 1.03 7.74
CA VAL A 59 -5.55 -0.23 7.29
C VAL A 59 -6.35 -0.73 6.10
N ASP A 60 -5.64 -1.25 5.11
CA ASP A 60 -6.25 -1.72 3.88
C ASP A 60 -7.18 -2.91 4.10
N THR A 61 -6.74 -3.91 4.86
CA THR A 61 -7.52 -5.11 5.18
C THR A 61 -7.09 -5.75 6.49
N VAL A 62 -8.05 -6.23 7.27
CA VAL A 62 -7.84 -7.01 8.49
C VAL A 62 -8.75 -8.24 8.45
N MET A 63 -8.23 -9.42 8.79
CA MET A 63 -9.07 -10.61 8.96
C MET A 63 -10.00 -10.41 10.16
N LYS A 64 -11.26 -10.84 10.08
CA LYS A 64 -12.29 -10.53 11.07
C LYS A 64 -11.98 -11.00 12.50
N ASN A 65 -11.16 -12.04 12.63
CA ASN A 65 -10.65 -12.52 13.92
C ASN A 65 -9.43 -11.74 14.45
N GLY A 66 -8.97 -10.68 13.76
CA GLY A 66 -7.84 -9.84 14.12
C GLY A 66 -6.45 -10.45 13.91
N LYS A 67 -6.35 -11.72 13.47
CA LYS A 67 -5.08 -12.47 13.42
C LYS A 67 -4.21 -12.17 12.20
N LYS A 68 -4.72 -11.42 11.23
CA LYS A 68 -3.98 -11.06 10.01
C LYS A 68 -4.31 -9.63 9.62
N VAL A 69 -3.27 -8.86 9.31
CA VAL A 69 -3.35 -7.50 8.78
C VAL A 69 -2.59 -7.41 7.47
N ILE A 70 -3.19 -6.76 6.48
CA ILE A 70 -2.63 -6.62 5.14
C ILE A 70 -2.60 -5.13 4.79
N SER A 71 -1.42 -4.63 4.45
CA SER A 71 -1.23 -3.34 3.76
C SER A 71 -0.92 -3.61 2.29
N ARG A 72 -1.45 -2.78 1.39
CA ARG A 72 -1.31 -2.97 -0.06
C ARG A 72 -0.52 -1.82 -0.66
N LYS A 73 0.52 -2.12 -1.45
CA LYS A 73 1.27 -1.10 -2.19
C LYS A 73 1.38 -1.52 -3.66
N ALA A 74 0.76 -0.76 -4.56
CA ALA A 74 0.87 -0.94 -6.01
C ALA A 74 2.24 -0.45 -6.51
N THR A 75 3.29 -1.22 -6.24
CA THR A 75 4.67 -0.81 -6.50
C THR A 75 5.56 -2.02 -6.83
N GLN A 76 6.62 -1.76 -7.60
CA GLN A 76 7.76 -2.65 -7.72
C GLN A 76 8.79 -2.22 -6.66
N LEU A 77 9.18 -3.13 -5.77
CA LEU A 77 10.09 -2.82 -4.67
C LEU A 77 11.53 -2.57 -5.15
N SER A 78 11.88 -3.08 -6.34
CA SER A 78 13.12 -2.75 -7.07
C SER A 78 13.18 -1.29 -7.53
N ASP A 79 12.02 -0.67 -7.79
CA ASP A 79 11.93 0.63 -8.46
C ASP A 79 11.83 1.80 -7.47
N VAL A 80 11.68 1.50 -6.17
CA VAL A 80 11.62 2.49 -5.10
C VAL A 80 12.92 2.54 -4.32
N THR A 81 13.16 3.66 -3.64
CA THR A 81 14.30 3.76 -2.73
C THR A 81 14.14 2.79 -1.56
N GLU A 82 15.26 2.26 -1.07
CA GLU A 82 15.29 1.39 0.11
C GLU A 82 14.56 2.03 1.31
N GLU A 83 14.76 3.33 1.53
CA GLU A 83 14.06 4.06 2.59
C GLU A 83 12.54 4.00 2.44
N THR A 84 12.04 4.12 1.20
CA THR A 84 10.60 4.06 0.91
C THR A 84 10.04 2.66 1.18
N ALA A 85 10.75 1.61 0.73
CA ALA A 85 10.36 0.23 1.01
C ALA A 85 10.33 -0.07 2.52
N LYS A 86 11.36 0.39 3.27
CA LYS A 86 11.40 0.28 4.73
C LYS A 86 10.24 1.00 5.41
N LYS A 87 9.86 2.19 4.94
CA LYS A 87 8.67 2.90 5.46
C LYS A 87 7.38 2.09 5.28
N TYR A 88 7.22 1.41 4.14
CA TYR A 88 6.06 0.52 3.95
C TYR A 88 6.07 -0.64 4.94
N ILE A 89 7.22 -1.28 5.15
CA ILE A 89 7.37 -2.38 6.12
C ILE A 89 7.09 -1.89 7.54
N ASP A 90 7.70 -0.77 7.96
CA ASP A 90 7.49 -0.16 9.27
C ASP A 90 6.02 0.18 9.51
N GLU A 91 5.32 0.65 8.48
CA GLU A 91 3.89 0.95 8.54
C GLU A 91 3.09 -0.32 8.89
N VAL A 92 3.31 -1.42 8.17
CA VAL A 92 2.57 -2.68 8.41
C VAL A 92 2.88 -3.24 9.80
N ALA A 93 4.17 -3.24 10.19
CA ALA A 93 4.60 -3.76 11.48
C ALA A 93 3.92 -3.05 12.66
N ARG A 94 3.69 -1.73 12.54
CA ARG A 94 3.05 -0.91 13.58
C ARG A 94 1.56 -1.17 13.77
N TYR A 95 0.90 -1.88 12.85
CA TYR A 95 -0.53 -2.16 12.98
C TYR A 95 -0.83 -3.23 14.03
N LYS A 96 0.13 -4.09 14.38
CA LYS A 96 -0.05 -5.12 15.42
C LYS A 96 -0.41 -4.46 16.75
N GLY A 97 -1.35 -5.05 17.46
CA GLY A 97 -1.81 -4.56 18.75
C GLY A 97 -2.70 -3.31 18.71
N GLN A 98 -2.98 -2.73 17.54
CA GLN A 98 -3.81 -1.53 17.44
C GLN A 98 -5.30 -1.86 17.57
N GLY A 99 -6.03 -1.02 18.31
CA GLY A 99 -7.49 -1.05 18.38
C GLY A 99 -8.13 -0.56 17.07
N VAL A 100 -9.34 -1.04 16.80
CA VAL A 100 -10.15 -0.63 15.65
C VAL A 100 -11.19 0.40 16.06
N GLN A 101 -11.30 1.46 15.27
CA GLN A 101 -12.31 2.49 15.46
C GLN A 101 -13.70 2.00 15.03
N ASN A 102 -14.70 2.25 15.87
CA ASN A 102 -16.12 1.98 15.60
C ASN A 102 -16.38 0.53 15.10
N PRO A 103 -15.93 -0.51 15.84
CA PRO A 103 -16.00 -1.90 15.38
C PRO A 103 -17.42 -2.38 15.11
N GLY A 104 -18.43 -1.84 15.83
CA GLY A 104 -19.83 -2.16 15.62
C GLY A 104 -20.43 -1.69 14.29
N ARG A 105 -19.73 -0.87 13.51
CA ARG A 105 -20.14 -0.51 12.13
C ARG A 105 -19.75 -1.56 11.09
N MET A 106 -19.03 -2.61 11.49
CA MET A 106 -18.62 -3.70 10.62
C MET A 106 -19.51 -4.91 10.90
N GLU A 107 -20.03 -5.57 9.85
CA GLU A 107 -21.02 -6.67 9.95
C GLU A 107 -20.59 -7.83 10.88
N GLU A 108 -19.28 -8.06 11.05
CA GLU A 108 -18.69 -9.05 11.98
C GLU A 108 -17.38 -8.49 12.55
N GLY A 109 -17.51 -7.43 13.37
CA GLY A 109 -16.46 -6.44 13.58
C GLY A 109 -15.16 -6.91 14.24
N VAL A 110 -14.04 -6.62 13.56
CA VAL A 110 -12.71 -6.59 14.17
C VAL A 110 -12.70 -5.49 15.21
N THR A 111 -12.40 -5.84 16.47
CA THR A 111 -12.23 -4.86 17.56
C THR A 111 -10.77 -4.47 17.75
N LYS A 112 -9.83 -5.37 17.45
CA LYS A 112 -8.39 -5.17 17.62
C LYS A 112 -7.62 -6.02 16.59
N ILE A 113 -6.49 -5.51 16.13
CA ILE A 113 -5.47 -6.32 15.46
C ILE A 113 -4.63 -6.99 16.55
N ALA A 114 -4.53 -8.32 16.51
CA ALA A 114 -3.81 -9.07 17.54
C ALA A 114 -2.33 -8.64 17.62
N ASP A 115 -1.73 -8.73 18.80
CA ASP A 115 -0.32 -8.39 19.01
C ASP A 115 0.62 -9.36 18.25
N ASP A 116 0.15 -10.59 18.06
CA ASP A 116 0.81 -11.67 17.30
C ASP A 116 0.28 -11.81 15.87
N ALA A 117 -0.51 -10.84 15.37
CA ALA A 117 -1.08 -10.92 14.03
C ALA A 117 0.00 -11.10 12.94
N GLU A 118 -0.32 -11.90 11.93
CA GLU A 118 0.43 -11.97 10.68
C GLU A 118 0.35 -10.60 9.99
N ALA A 119 1.50 -9.96 9.76
CA ALA A 119 1.57 -8.67 9.08
C ALA A 119 2.06 -8.88 7.65
N VAL A 120 1.25 -8.49 6.68
CA VAL A 120 1.52 -8.72 5.26
C VAL A 120 1.62 -7.40 4.51
N LEU A 121 2.72 -7.23 3.79
CA LEU A 121 2.86 -6.23 2.74
C LEU A 121 2.54 -6.89 1.39
N SER A 122 1.29 -6.74 0.94
CA SER A 122 0.84 -7.25 -0.35
C SER A 122 1.24 -6.27 -1.46
N VAL A 123 1.95 -6.78 -2.46
CA VAL A 123 2.42 -6.02 -3.63
C VAL A 123 2.03 -6.77 -4.90
N PRO A 124 1.87 -6.11 -6.06
CA PRO A 124 1.69 -6.80 -7.34
C PRO A 124 2.86 -7.76 -7.62
N LYS A 125 2.70 -8.66 -8.59
CA LYS A 125 3.79 -9.47 -9.11
C LYS A 125 5.02 -8.61 -9.39
N GLN A 126 6.15 -9.00 -8.81
CA GLN A 126 7.42 -8.31 -9.00
C GLN A 126 8.07 -8.79 -10.31
N LYS A 127 8.56 -7.86 -11.12
CA LYS A 127 9.27 -8.13 -12.39
C LYS A 127 10.69 -8.59 -12.13
N GLU A 128 11.33 -7.92 -11.17
CA GLU A 128 12.66 -8.24 -10.69
C GLU A 128 12.57 -8.88 -9.30
N LEU A 129 13.67 -9.51 -8.89
CA LEU A 129 13.78 -10.01 -7.51
C LEU A 129 13.70 -8.83 -6.55
N ILE A 130 12.96 -9.02 -5.45
CA ILE A 130 12.94 -8.03 -4.37
C ILE A 130 14.36 -7.95 -3.81
N PRO A 131 14.97 -6.74 -3.72
CA PRO A 131 16.30 -6.58 -3.15
C PRO A 131 16.45 -7.23 -1.77
N GLN A 132 17.57 -7.94 -1.56
CA GLN A 132 17.79 -8.74 -0.35
C GLN A 132 17.75 -7.90 0.93
N ASN A 133 18.28 -6.68 0.89
CA ASN A 133 18.22 -5.73 2.01
C ASN A 133 16.78 -5.38 2.41
N ILE A 134 15.83 -5.40 1.47
CA ILE A 134 14.40 -5.17 1.73
C ILE A 134 13.77 -6.41 2.37
N THR A 135 14.04 -7.61 1.85
CA THR A 135 13.52 -8.86 2.43
C THR A 135 14.08 -9.11 3.84
N ASP A 136 15.37 -8.85 4.06
CA ASP A 136 16.00 -8.99 5.38
C ASP A 136 15.40 -8.02 6.39
N TYR A 137 15.13 -6.78 5.96
CA TYR A 137 14.48 -5.79 6.81
C TYR A 137 13.04 -6.20 7.15
N ALA A 138 12.28 -6.74 6.19
CA ALA A 138 10.93 -7.25 6.42
C ALA A 138 10.90 -8.41 7.42
N ASN A 139 11.82 -9.38 7.25
CA ASN A 139 11.99 -10.50 8.17
C ASN A 139 12.31 -10.03 9.60
N LYS A 140 13.23 -9.07 9.75
CA LYS A 140 13.57 -8.48 11.05
C LYS A 140 12.36 -7.85 11.74
N HIS A 141 11.43 -7.28 10.97
CA HIS A 141 10.21 -6.64 11.47
C HIS A 141 8.99 -7.58 11.50
N ARG A 142 9.17 -8.87 11.19
CA ARG A 142 8.10 -9.88 11.14
C ARG A 142 6.94 -9.45 10.24
N VAL A 143 7.29 -8.97 9.04
CA VAL A 143 6.37 -8.61 7.96
C VAL A 143 6.66 -9.49 6.76
N ASP A 144 5.64 -10.19 6.28
CA ASP A 144 5.72 -11.01 5.08
C ASP A 144 5.44 -10.14 3.85
N ILE A 145 6.38 -10.11 2.90
CA ILE A 145 6.15 -9.48 1.61
C ILE A 145 5.53 -10.52 0.68
N VAL A 146 4.33 -10.27 0.20
CA VAL A 146 3.59 -11.22 -0.65
C VAL A 146 3.34 -10.60 -2.02
N PRO A 147 4.07 -11.05 -3.06
CA PRO A 147 3.76 -10.74 -4.44
C PRO A 147 2.46 -11.46 -4.89
N GLU A 148 1.48 -10.67 -5.29
CA GLU A 148 0.23 -11.15 -5.88
C GLU A 148 0.49 -11.60 -7.32
N ASN A 149 0.92 -12.85 -7.50
CA ASN A 149 1.41 -13.39 -8.77
C ASN A 149 0.41 -13.32 -9.95
N GLU A 150 -0.88 -13.17 -9.65
CA GLU A 150 -1.96 -13.01 -10.63
C GLU A 150 -2.23 -11.55 -11.02
N VAL A 151 -1.61 -10.58 -10.33
CA VAL A 151 -1.83 -9.15 -10.54
C VAL A 151 -0.52 -8.51 -10.95
N ARG A 152 -0.36 -8.18 -12.22
CA ARG A 152 0.84 -7.49 -12.69
C ARG A 152 0.64 -5.98 -12.64
N MET A 153 1.74 -5.23 -12.67
CA MET A 153 1.65 -3.76 -12.67
C MET A 153 0.93 -3.21 -13.91
N GLU A 154 1.09 -3.85 -15.07
CA GLU A 154 0.45 -3.42 -16.32
C GLU A 154 -1.08 -3.56 -16.22
N ASP A 155 -1.56 -4.57 -15.49
CA ASP A 155 -2.99 -4.78 -15.28
C ASP A 155 -3.61 -3.67 -14.41
N LEU A 156 -2.77 -2.85 -13.75
CA LEU A 156 -3.19 -1.74 -12.91
C LEU A 156 -3.17 -0.39 -13.62
N ASP A 157 -2.63 -0.32 -14.84
CA ASP A 157 -2.64 0.90 -15.64
C ASP A 157 -4.08 1.23 -16.11
N ASN A 158 -4.36 2.52 -16.34
CA ASN A 158 -5.71 2.99 -16.70
C ASN A 158 -5.81 3.48 -18.15
N TRP A 159 -4.77 3.28 -18.97
CA TRP A 159 -4.70 3.61 -20.40
C TRP A 159 -3.69 2.69 -21.08
#